data_AF-A0A968A1G7-F1
#
_entry.id   AF-A0A968A1G7-F1
#
_cell.length_a   1.000
_cell.length_b   1.000
_cell.length_c   1.000
_cell.angle_alpha   90.00
_cell.angle_beta   90.00
_cell.angle_gamma   90.00
#
_symmetry.space_group_name_H-M   'P 1'
#
loop_
_entity.id
_entity.type
_entity.pdbx_description
1 polymer ?
#
loop_
_entity_poly.entity_id
_entity_poly.type
_entity_poly.pdbx_seq_one_letter_code
_entity_poly.pdbx_strand_id
1 'polypeptide(L)'
;MFESEQKTVTELILKYFDENQIPVSGEIQWSPIPFSGNWGISTSFFQTAAAEARTGKQVKVPVRAQEIAEGVRNYLGDSKGFERVEAVRGYLNLYFSTAEYSRRVIRDVAKQGDDFGRGAPKGHQVMVEFSQPNTHKAFHVGHLRSAILGDVVCRI
;
A
#
# COMPACT_ATOMS: atom_id res chain seq x y z
N MET A 1 -6.61 3.43 1.44
CA MET A 1 -7.56 2.95 2.48
C MET A 1 -6.88 2.35 3.70
N PHE A 2 -5.73 1.67 3.58
CA PHE A 2 -4.92 1.22 4.73
C PHE A 2 -3.76 2.15 5.06
N GLU A 3 -3.75 3.35 4.47
CA GLU A 3 -2.66 4.30 4.68
C GLU A 3 -2.58 4.75 6.13
N SER A 4 -3.71 4.84 6.84
CA SER A 4 -3.74 5.15 8.27
C SER A 4 -3.10 4.06 9.12
N GLU A 5 -3.50 2.81 8.93
CA GLU A 5 -2.98 1.66 9.66
C GLU A 5 -1.51 1.42 9.32
N GLN A 6 -1.16 1.52 8.04
CA GLN A 6 0.21 1.42 7.57
C GLN A 6 1.09 2.51 8.17
N LYS A 7 0.63 3.78 8.20
CA LYS A 7 1.36 4.88 8.87
C LYS A 7 1.52 4.62 10.37
N THR A 8 0.45 4.22 11.05
CA THR A 8 0.47 3.91 12.49
C THR A 8 1.48 2.80 12.80
N VAL A 9 1.46 1.72 12.01
CA VAL A 9 2.41 0.61 12.19
C VAL A 9 3.82 1.06 11.86
N THR A 10 4.04 1.84 10.80
CA THR A 10 5.35 2.41 10.48
C THR A 10 5.90 3.27 11.62
N GLU A 11 5.08 4.13 12.22
CA GLU A 11 5.48 4.94 13.38
C GLU A 11 5.88 4.07 14.58
N LEU A 12 5.12 3.00 14.86
CA LEU A 12 5.46 2.05 15.93
C LEU A 12 6.75 1.29 15.65
N ILE A 13 7.00 0.89 14.40
CA ILE A 13 8.26 0.24 14.02
C ILE A 13 9.44 1.18 14.21
N LEU A 14 9.31 2.44 13.79
CA LEU A 14 10.37 3.45 13.96
C LEU A 14 10.64 3.72 15.44
N LYS A 15 9.59 3.77 16.26
CA LYS A 15 9.73 3.90 17.71
C LYS A 15 10.46 2.71 18.34
N TYR A 16 10.12 1.48 17.92
CA TYR A 16 10.82 0.27 18.34
C TYR A 16 12.31 0.29 17.94
N PHE A 17 12.63 0.79 16.74
CA PHE A 17 14.02 0.94 16.29
C PHE A 17 14.81 1.94 17.13
N ASP A 18 14.20 3.06 17.49
CA ASP A 18 14.81 4.07 18.37
C ASP A 18 15.08 3.52 19.77
N GLU A 19 14.09 2.88 20.39
CA GLU A 19 14.20 2.27 21.73
C GLU A 19 15.29 1.18 21.80
N ASN A 20 15.53 0.46 20.71
CA ASN A 20 16.48 -0.65 20.64
C ASN A 20 17.81 -0.29 19.93
N GLN A 21 18.03 0.99 19.62
CA GLN A 21 19.23 1.49 18.93
C GLN A 21 19.52 0.75 17.61
N ILE A 22 18.47 0.41 16.87
CA ILE A 22 18.56 -0.28 15.57
C ILE A 22 18.71 0.79 14.47
N PRO A 23 19.76 0.73 13.62
CA PRO A 23 19.97 1.73 12.58
C PRO A 23 18.87 1.66 11.51
N VAL A 24 18.16 2.76 11.29
CA VAL A 24 17.17 2.88 10.21
C VAL A 24 17.88 2.94 8.86
N SER A 25 17.69 1.93 8.02
CA SER A 25 18.23 1.90 6.66
C SER A 25 17.13 2.29 5.67
N GLY A 26 16.96 3.59 5.43
CA GLY A 26 15.98 4.12 4.47
C GLY A 26 14.52 4.08 4.95
N GLU A 27 13.58 4.29 4.02
CA GLU A 27 12.14 4.23 4.29
C GLU A 27 11.64 2.79 4.36
N ILE A 28 10.71 2.52 5.28
CA ILE A 28 10.04 1.22 5.39
C ILE A 28 9.15 1.01 4.17
N GLN A 29 9.58 0.11 3.28
CA GLN A 29 8.82 -0.26 2.10
C GLN A 29 7.78 -1.33 2.45
N TRP A 30 6.54 -1.09 2.04
CA TRP A 30 5.43 -2.02 2.17
C TRP A 30 5.09 -2.62 0.81
N SER A 31 4.84 -3.92 0.80
CA SER A 31 4.39 -4.66 -0.38
C SER A 31 3.12 -5.46 -0.05
N PRO A 32 2.19 -5.63 -1.00
CA PRO A 32 1.06 -6.53 -0.78
C PRO A 32 1.56 -7.96 -0.58
N ILE A 33 0.92 -8.73 0.31
CA ILE A 33 1.26 -10.14 0.49
C ILE A 33 0.90 -10.89 -0.81
N PRO A 34 1.87 -11.52 -1.49
CA PRO A 34 1.60 -12.19 -2.75
C PRO A 34 0.73 -13.44 -2.52
N PHE A 35 -0.45 -13.44 -3.14
CA PHE A 35 -1.26 -14.59 -3.56
C PHE A 35 -1.32 -15.79 -2.59
N SER A 36 -1.98 -15.61 -1.45
CA SER A 36 -2.39 -16.72 -0.57
C SER A 36 -3.88 -16.71 -0.21
N GLY A 37 -4.70 -15.98 -0.98
CA GLY A 37 -6.12 -15.76 -0.65
C GLY A 37 -6.35 -14.83 0.54
N ASN A 38 -5.29 -14.35 1.18
CA ASN A 38 -5.35 -13.41 2.30
C ASN A 38 -5.00 -12.00 1.85
N TRP A 39 -5.72 -11.01 2.38
CA TRP A 39 -5.45 -9.60 2.16
C TRP A 39 -4.51 -9.10 3.25
N GLY A 40 -3.38 -8.51 2.86
CA GLY A 40 -2.40 -8.03 3.82
C GLY A 40 -1.23 -7.30 3.18
N ILE A 41 -0.38 -6.75 4.04
CA ILE A 41 0.85 -6.05 3.68
C ILE A 41 2.05 -6.70 4.37
N SER A 42 3.21 -6.60 3.75
CA SER A 42 4.47 -7.13 4.25
C SER A 42 5.56 -6.08 4.16
N THR A 43 6.47 -6.11 5.14
CA THR A 43 7.71 -5.33 5.10
C THR A 43 8.92 -6.19 5.47
N SER A 44 10.10 -5.79 5.02
CA SER A 44 11.34 -6.55 5.07
C SER A 44 12.37 -5.86 5.96
N PHE A 45 13.06 -6.61 6.83
CA PHE A 45 14.09 -6.05 7.72
C PHE A 45 15.53 -6.42 7.33
N PHE A 46 15.73 -7.00 6.14
CA PHE A 46 17.06 -7.39 5.68
C PHE A 46 18.00 -6.21 5.46
N GLN A 47 17.49 -5.08 4.96
CA GLN A 47 18.30 -3.87 4.75
C GLN A 47 18.78 -3.30 6.09
N THR A 48 17.89 -3.19 7.07
CA THR A 48 18.18 -2.79 8.45
C THR A 48 19.22 -3.72 9.10
N ALA A 49 19.03 -5.04 9.00
CA ALA A 49 19.96 -6.02 9.54
C ALA A 49 21.35 -5.95 8.88
N ALA A 50 21.41 -5.70 7.56
CA ALA A 50 22.66 -5.52 6.84
C ALA A 50 23.37 -4.20 7.21
N ALA A 51 22.61 -3.13 7.46
CA ALA A 51 23.16 -1.87 7.95
C ALA A 51 23.79 -2.03 9.34
N GLU A 52 23.15 -2.77 10.24
CA GLU A 52 23.72 -3.08 11.56
C GLU A 52 25.02 -3.90 11.45
N ALA A 53 25.09 -4.88 10.54
CA ALA A 53 26.32 -5.65 10.33
C ALA A 53 27.51 -4.79 9.84
N ARG A 54 27.25 -3.70 9.11
CA ARG A 54 28.30 -2.76 8.66
C ARG A 54 28.84 -1.87 9.78
N THR A 55 28.13 -1.73 10.90
CA THR A 55 28.60 -0.95 12.07
C THR A 55 29.64 -1.67 12.93
N GLY A 56 30.10 -2.85 12.50
CA GLY A 56 31.18 -3.59 13.16
C GLY A 56 30.72 -4.76 14.04
N LYS A 57 29.41 -4.97 14.20
CA LYS A 57 28.88 -6.20 14.81
C LYS A 57 28.90 -7.34 13.79
N GLN A 58 29.54 -8.47 14.11
CA GLN A 58 29.54 -9.64 13.24
C GLN A 58 28.20 -10.37 13.36
N VAL A 59 27.25 -10.04 12.48
CA VAL A 59 25.88 -10.54 12.55
C VAL A 59 25.53 -11.38 11.31
N LYS A 60 24.90 -12.54 11.52
CA LYS A 60 24.28 -13.30 10.43
C LYS A 60 22.98 -12.61 10.00
N VAL A 61 23.03 -11.87 8.90
CA VAL A 61 21.92 -11.02 8.41
C VAL A 61 20.54 -11.71 8.42
N PRO A 62 20.37 -12.97 7.95
CA PRO A 62 19.04 -13.61 7.96
C PRO A 62 18.50 -13.87 9.37
N VAL A 63 19.37 -14.23 10.32
CA VAL A 63 18.98 -14.49 11.71
C VAL A 63 18.57 -13.18 12.37
N ARG A 64 19.36 -12.12 12.16
CA ARG A 64 19.05 -10.81 12.72
C ARG A 64 17.79 -10.19 12.14
N ALA A 65 17.56 -10.34 10.84
CA ALA A 65 16.32 -9.90 10.22
C ALA A 65 15.11 -10.59 10.86
N GLN A 66 15.21 -11.89 11.17
CA GLN A 66 14.18 -12.62 11.89
C GLN A 66 13.99 -12.12 13.33
N GLU A 67 15.07 -11.89 14.08
CA GLU A 67 15.00 -11.33 15.44
C GLU A 67 14.33 -9.96 15.46
N ILE A 68 14.67 -9.08 14.51
CA ILE A 68 14.04 -7.77 14.36
C ILE A 68 12.55 -7.95 14.05
N ALA A 69 12.20 -8.85 13.13
CA ALA A 69 10.81 -9.12 12.78
C ALA A 69 9.99 -9.60 14.00
N GLU A 70 10.54 -10.53 14.79
CA GLU A 70 9.88 -11.06 15.99
C GLU A 70 9.76 -10.00 17.09
N GLY A 71 10.82 -9.21 17.31
CA GLY A 71 10.80 -8.12 18.29
C GLY A 71 9.77 -7.05 17.95
N VAL A 72 9.72 -6.64 16.68
CA VAL A 72 8.70 -5.71 16.17
C VAL A 72 7.30 -6.30 16.32
N ARG A 73 7.11 -7.58 15.96
CA ARG A 73 5.81 -8.28 16.10
C ARG A 73 5.34 -8.30 17.55
N ASN A 74 6.24 -8.55 18.49
CA ASN A 74 5.91 -8.53 19.92
C ASN A 74 5.62 -7.12 20.43
N TYR A 75 6.32 -6.10 19.92
CA TYR A 75 6.08 -4.70 20.26
C TYR A 75 4.72 -4.18 19.75
N LEU A 76 4.34 -4.59 18.53
CA LEU A 76 3.04 -4.26 17.93
C LEU A 76 1.88 -4.94 18.65
N GLY A 77 2.13 -6.13 19.24
CA GLY A 77 1.12 -6.96 19.89
C GLY A 77 -0.05 -7.30 18.95
N ASP A 78 -1.23 -7.50 19.54
CA ASP A 78 -2.48 -7.65 18.79
C ASP A 78 -2.96 -6.27 18.31
N SER A 79 -2.29 -5.76 17.28
CA SER A 79 -2.60 -4.46 16.68
C SER A 79 -4.04 -4.43 16.16
N LYS A 80 -4.83 -3.47 16.65
CA LYS A 80 -6.24 -3.30 16.27
C LYS A 80 -6.35 -3.06 14.76
N GLY A 81 -7.14 -3.89 14.09
CA GLY A 81 -7.40 -3.79 12.63
C GLY A 81 -6.75 -4.90 11.80
N PHE A 82 -5.82 -5.65 12.39
CA PHE A 82 -5.24 -6.84 11.77
C PHE A 82 -5.82 -8.10 12.41
N GLU A 83 -6.10 -9.10 11.58
CA GLU A 83 -6.52 -10.43 12.01
C GLU A 83 -5.32 -11.24 12.52
N ARG A 84 -4.15 -11.03 11.89
CA ARG A 84 -2.96 -11.80 12.18
C ARG A 84 -1.70 -10.99 11.85
N VAL A 85 -0.69 -11.11 12.72
CA VAL A 85 0.65 -10.53 12.54
C VAL A 85 1.70 -11.62 12.70
N GLU A 86 2.51 -11.84 11.67
CA GLU A 86 3.52 -12.90 11.64
C GLU A 86 4.90 -12.36 11.31
N ALA A 87 5.91 -12.85 12.02
CA ALA A 87 7.31 -12.63 11.72
C ALA A 87 7.89 -13.89 11.06
N VAL A 88 8.11 -13.87 9.75
CA VAL A 88 8.54 -15.06 8.99
C VAL A 88 9.71 -14.72 8.10
N ARG A 89 10.84 -15.40 8.30
CA ARG A 89 12.06 -15.28 7.49
C ARG A 89 12.54 -13.83 7.32
N GLY A 90 12.48 -13.03 8.37
CA GLY A 90 12.91 -11.62 8.36
C GLY A 90 11.91 -10.64 7.73
N TYR A 91 10.69 -11.11 7.43
CA TYR A 91 9.56 -10.28 7.03
C TYR A 91 8.55 -10.17 8.17
N LEU A 92 7.90 -9.01 8.25
CA LEU A 92 6.70 -8.80 9.06
C LEU A 92 5.49 -8.78 8.14
N ASN A 93 4.61 -9.75 8.30
CA ASN A 93 3.37 -9.90 7.55
C ASN A 93 2.20 -9.46 8.42
N LEU A 94 1.37 -8.57 7.88
CA LEU A 94 0.17 -8.04 8.53
C LEU A 94 -1.04 -8.41 7.68
N TYR A 95 -1.93 -9.24 8.22
CA TYR A 95 -3.14 -9.68 7.55
C TYR A 95 -4.33 -8.86 8.04
N PHE A 96 -5.05 -8.22 7.13
CA PHE A 96 -6.22 -7.42 7.46
C PHE A 96 -7.40 -8.33 7.81
N SER A 97 -8.23 -7.90 8.77
CA SER A 97 -9.51 -8.57 8.99
C SER A 97 -10.44 -8.31 7.81
N THR A 98 -10.73 -9.36 7.03
CA THR A 98 -11.59 -9.26 5.86
C THR A 98 -12.99 -8.74 6.22
N ALA A 99 -13.52 -9.13 7.38
CA ALA A 99 -14.84 -8.71 7.85
C ALA A 99 -14.88 -7.21 8.20
N GLU A 100 -13.92 -6.72 8.99
CA GLU A 100 -13.82 -5.29 9.33
C GLU A 100 -13.58 -4.46 8.07
N TYR A 101 -12.69 -4.92 7.19
CA TYR A 101 -12.41 -4.25 5.92
C TYR A 101 -13.66 -4.13 5.04
N SER A 102 -14.35 -5.24 4.79
CA SER A 102 -15.57 -5.25 3.98
C SER A 102 -16.63 -4.32 4.57
N ARG A 103 -16.78 -4.31 5.90
CA ARG A 103 -17.72 -3.41 6.59
C ARG A 103 -17.38 -1.94 6.36
N ARG A 104 -16.09 -1.56 6.41
CA ARG A 104 -15.65 -0.18 6.15
C ARG A 104 -15.87 0.22 4.71
N VAL A 105 -15.48 -0.63 3.76
CA VAL A 105 -15.70 -0.39 2.33
C VAL A 105 -17.18 -0.20 2.02
N ILE A 106 -18.03 -1.13 2.47
CA ILE A 106 -19.48 -1.02 2.23
C ILE A 106 -20.05 0.26 2.84
N ARG A 107 -19.60 0.63 4.05
CA ARG A 107 -20.01 1.90 4.69
C ARG A 107 -19.58 3.10 3.86
N ASP A 108 -18.34 3.12 3.38
CA ASP A 108 -17.80 4.24 2.61
C ASP A 108 -18.46 4.36 1.24
N VAL A 109 -18.71 3.24 0.56
CA VAL A 109 -19.50 3.19 -0.68
C VAL A 109 -20.91 3.73 -0.43
N ALA A 110 -21.59 3.25 0.61
CA ALA A 110 -22.94 3.71 0.94
C ALA A 110 -23.00 5.20 1.32
N LYS A 111 -21.94 5.72 1.96
CA LYS A 111 -21.84 7.13 2.35
C LYS A 111 -21.49 8.04 1.19
N GLN A 112 -20.59 7.62 0.30
CA GLN A 112 -20.10 8.43 -0.82
C GLN A 112 -21.01 8.33 -2.05
N GLY A 113 -21.76 7.24 -2.21
CA GLY A 113 -22.67 7.03 -3.33
C GLY A 113 -21.94 7.14 -4.67
N ASP A 114 -22.46 7.97 -5.57
CA ASP A 114 -21.91 8.19 -6.91
C ASP A 114 -20.51 8.83 -6.91
N ASP A 115 -20.11 9.47 -5.80
CA ASP A 115 -18.77 10.04 -5.65
C ASP A 115 -17.74 9.02 -5.12
N PHE A 116 -18.12 7.76 -4.85
CA PHE A 116 -17.17 6.75 -4.40
C PHE A 116 -16.07 6.52 -5.43
N GLY A 117 -14.81 6.62 -5.00
CA GLY A 117 -13.64 6.48 -5.87
C GLY A 117 -13.24 7.78 -6.59
N ARG A 118 -13.98 8.88 -6.42
CA ARG A 118 -13.60 10.19 -6.94
C ARG A 118 -12.41 10.76 -6.17
N GLY A 119 -11.37 11.15 -6.90
CA GLY A 119 -10.17 11.77 -6.32
C GLY A 119 -10.39 13.23 -5.90
N ALA A 120 -9.47 13.76 -5.09
CA ALA A 120 -9.47 15.17 -4.74
C ALA A 120 -9.25 16.07 -5.97
N PRO A 121 -9.91 17.24 -6.07
CA PRO A 121 -9.65 18.19 -7.14
C PRO A 121 -8.18 18.64 -7.14
N LYS A 122 -7.51 18.52 -8.28
CA LYS A 122 -6.10 18.93 -8.41
C LYS A 122 -5.93 20.43 -8.70
N GLY A 123 -7.02 21.17 -8.97
CA GLY A 123 -6.95 22.60 -9.31
C GLY A 123 -6.31 22.91 -10.67
N HIS A 124 -6.18 21.92 -11.54
CA HIS A 124 -5.62 22.07 -12.88
C HIS A 124 -6.73 22.06 -13.93
N GLN A 125 -6.64 22.92 -14.94
CA GLN A 125 -7.51 22.88 -16.11
C GLN A 125 -6.81 22.06 -17.21
N VAL A 126 -7.51 21.07 -17.76
CA VAL A 126 -6.99 20.17 -18.79
C VAL A 126 -7.88 20.26 -20.02
N MET A 127 -7.28 20.48 -21.19
CA MET A 127 -7.97 20.42 -22.48
C MET A 127 -7.79 19.02 -23.07
N VAL A 128 -8.90 18.35 -23.37
CA VAL A 128 -8.91 17.02 -23.99
C VAL A 128 -9.55 17.13 -25.37
N GLU A 129 -8.75 16.88 -26.41
CA GLU A 129 -9.18 16.93 -27.81
C GLU A 129 -9.37 15.51 -28.34
N PHE A 130 -10.55 15.18 -28.85
CA PHE A 130 -10.86 13.81 -29.29
C PHE A 130 -11.99 13.74 -30.34
N SER A 131 -12.15 12.56 -30.94
CA SER A 131 -13.07 12.21 -32.03
C SER A 131 -12.78 12.85 -33.37
N GLN A 132 -12.85 14.20 -33.45
CA GLN A 132 -12.63 15.05 -34.64
C GLN A 132 -12.76 14.32 -36.00
N PRO A 133 -13.93 13.75 -36.31
CA PRO A 133 -14.12 13.05 -37.57
C PRO A 133 -14.12 14.06 -38.72
N ASN A 134 -13.72 13.61 -39.90
CA ASN A 134 -13.85 14.42 -41.11
C ASN A 134 -15.35 14.63 -41.44
N THR A 135 -15.79 15.88 -41.55
CA THR A 135 -17.19 16.27 -41.82
C THR A 135 -17.72 15.79 -43.17
N HIS A 136 -16.85 15.42 -44.11
CA HIS A 136 -17.20 14.87 -45.43
C HIS A 136 -17.25 13.34 -45.45
N LYS A 137 -17.07 12.66 -44.31
CA LYS A 137 -17.18 11.20 -44.21
C LYS A 137 -18.19 10.80 -43.13
N ALA A 138 -18.94 9.74 -43.40
CA ALA A 138 -19.88 9.21 -42.42
C ALA A 138 -19.12 8.65 -41.20
N PHE A 139 -19.71 8.87 -40.03
CA PHE A 139 -19.19 8.30 -38.80
C PHE A 139 -19.35 6.77 -38.82
N HIS A 140 -18.36 6.04 -38.31
CA HIS A 140 -18.32 4.58 -38.37
C HIS A 140 -17.58 4.00 -37.16
N VAL A 141 -17.64 2.67 -36.97
CA VAL A 141 -17.09 1.97 -35.79
C VAL A 141 -15.64 2.33 -35.45
N GLY A 142 -14.77 2.55 -36.46
CA GLY A 142 -13.40 3.00 -36.24
C GLY A 142 -13.26 4.34 -35.49
N HIS A 143 -14.23 5.25 -35.60
CA HIS A 143 -14.23 6.53 -34.88
C HIS A 143 -14.64 6.39 -33.40
N LEU A 144 -15.33 5.30 -33.03
CA LEU A 144 -15.78 5.06 -31.66
C LEU A 144 -14.61 4.96 -30.68
N ARG A 145 -13.46 4.45 -31.11
CA ARG A 145 -12.28 4.37 -30.23
C ARG A 145 -11.86 5.74 -29.72
N SER A 146 -11.69 6.72 -30.62
CA SER A 146 -11.28 8.07 -30.23
C SER A 146 -12.40 8.78 -29.47
N ALA A 147 -13.66 8.62 -29.92
CA ALA A 147 -14.82 9.22 -29.27
C ALA A 147 -14.99 8.74 -27.81
N ILE A 148 -15.02 7.43 -27.60
CA ILE A 148 -15.25 6.84 -26.27
C ILE A 148 -14.04 7.08 -25.36
N LEU A 149 -12.81 6.89 -25.87
CA LEU A 149 -11.62 7.08 -25.04
C LEU A 149 -11.52 8.53 -24.54
N GLY A 150 -11.76 9.51 -25.41
CA GLY A 150 -11.71 10.91 -25.00
C GLY A 150 -12.83 11.29 -24.04
N ASP A 151 -14.07 10.81 -24.26
CA ASP A 151 -15.18 11.02 -23.32
C ASP A 151 -14.90 10.41 -21.94
N VAL A 152 -14.37 9.20 -21.89
CA VAL A 152 -14.00 8.54 -20.61
C VAL A 152 -12.88 9.31 -19.91
N VAL A 153 -11.87 9.80 -20.63
CA VAL A 153 -10.79 10.61 -20.05
C VAL A 153 -11.32 11.93 -19.48
N CYS A 154 -12.31 12.57 -20.11
CA CYS A 154 -12.95 13.77 -19.57
C CYS A 154 -13.76 13.52 -18.28
N ARG A 155 -14.22 12.27 -18.07
CA ARG A 155 -15.03 11.88 -16.90
C ARG A 155 -14.19 11.45 -15.69
N ILE A 156 -12.92 11.10 -15.90
CA ILE A 156 -11.96 10.67 -14.87
C ILE A 156 -11.20 11.89 -14.33
#